data_AF-A0A957ERV5-F1
#
_entry.id   AF-A0A957ERV5-F1
#
_cell.length_a   1.000
_cell.length_b   1.000
_cell.length_c   1.000
_cell.angle_alpha   90.00
_cell.angle_beta   90.00
_cell.angle_gamma   90.00
#
_symmetry.space_group_name_H-M   'P 1'
#
loop_
_entity.id
_entity.type
_entity.pdbx_description
1 polymer ?
#
loop_
_entity_poly.entity_id
_entity_poly.type
_entity_poly.pdbx_seq_one_letter_code
_entity_poly.pdbx_strand_id
1 'polypeptide(L)'
;MAAMAQGKKRPFFFHHQSGYRRNPFGALTDTEWADVALLPEAVTAVLDHPVHIQLLGPAGVGKSSALLAIQRAWQQHGQQVAYEYIPEGQRQFHTSLVNLDAFCLDEAQRLG
;
A
#
# COMPACT_ATOMS: atom_id res chain seq x y z
N MET A 1 -11.57 13.08 34.43
CA MET A 1 -10.79 11.90 34.00
C MET A 1 -11.23 11.51 32.61
N ALA A 2 -10.50 11.93 31.56
CA ALA A 2 -10.85 11.61 30.18
C ALA A 2 -10.17 10.31 29.77
N ALA A 3 -10.96 9.35 29.30
CA ALA A 3 -10.50 8.06 28.82
C ALA A 3 -9.62 8.26 27.58
N MET A 4 -8.36 7.84 27.65
CA MET A 4 -7.49 7.70 26.47
C MET A 4 -8.04 6.56 25.62
N ALA A 5 -8.70 6.90 24.52
CA ALA A 5 -9.06 5.94 23.50
C ALA A 5 -7.77 5.35 22.92
N GLN A 6 -7.50 4.08 23.25
CA GLN A 6 -6.47 3.29 22.57
C GLN A 6 -6.81 3.27 21.08
N GLY A 7 -6.14 4.12 20.31
CA GLY A 7 -6.32 4.23 18.87
C GLY A 7 -6.08 2.86 18.25
N LYS A 8 -7.08 2.32 17.53
CA LYS A 8 -6.92 1.16 16.65
C LYS A 8 -5.62 1.36 15.86
N LYS A 9 -4.61 0.54 16.12
CA LYS A 9 -3.33 0.57 15.43
C LYS A 9 -3.62 0.54 13.92
N ARG A 10 -3.31 1.63 13.22
CA ARG A 10 -3.38 1.71 11.75
C ARG A 10 -1.95 1.54 11.24
N PRO A 11 -1.44 0.31 11.11
CA PRO A 11 -0.02 0.07 10.83
C PRO A 11 0.42 0.74 9.53
N PHE A 12 -0.47 0.88 8.54
CA PHE A 12 -0.15 1.45 7.22
C PHE A 12 -0.52 2.93 7.07
N PHE A 13 -0.93 3.62 8.14
CA PHE A 13 -1.20 5.06 8.11
C PHE A 13 -0.48 5.75 9.26
N PHE A 14 0.83 5.95 9.13
CA PHE A 14 1.71 6.41 10.20
C PHE A 14 1.27 7.77 10.83
N HIS A 15 0.67 8.66 10.05
CA HIS A 15 0.20 9.98 10.52
C HIS A 15 -0.88 9.92 11.61
N HIS A 16 -1.54 8.78 11.85
CA HIS A 16 -2.44 8.64 13.01
C HIS A 16 -1.70 8.83 14.34
N GLN A 17 -0.42 8.47 14.40
CA GLN A 17 0.40 8.61 15.61
C GLN A 17 0.68 10.08 15.93
N SER A 18 0.62 10.96 14.92
CA SER A 18 0.76 12.41 15.07
C SER A 18 -0.59 13.13 15.26
N GLY A 19 -1.69 12.40 15.51
CA GLY A 19 -3.02 12.98 15.78
C GLY A 19 -3.87 13.27 14.53
N TYR A 20 -3.37 12.96 13.33
CA TYR A 20 -4.12 13.19 12.10
C TYR A 20 -5.18 12.10 11.87
N ARG A 21 -6.43 12.52 11.62
CA ARG A 21 -7.54 11.62 11.26
C ARG A 21 -7.59 11.26 9.78
N ARG A 22 -6.92 12.06 8.94
CA ARG A 22 -6.79 11.99 7.48
C ARG A 22 -5.45 12.60 7.06
N ASN A 23 -5.05 12.44 5.80
CA ASN A 23 -3.81 13.04 5.27
C ASN A 23 -3.70 14.55 5.61
N PRO A 24 -2.62 15.00 6.28
CA PRO A 24 -2.38 16.42 6.51
C PRO A 24 -2.05 17.23 5.24
N PHE A 25 -1.59 16.58 4.17
CA PHE A 25 -1.08 17.22 2.96
C PHE A 25 -2.16 17.50 1.88
N GLY A 26 -3.45 17.29 2.19
CA GLY A 26 -4.55 17.55 1.25
C GLY A 26 -4.79 16.41 0.25
N ALA A 27 -5.17 16.74 -0.99
CA ALA A 27 -5.46 15.79 -2.06
C ALA A 27 -4.19 15.54 -2.90
N LEU A 28 -3.29 14.72 -2.36
CA LEU A 28 -2.15 14.21 -3.13
C LEU A 28 -2.64 13.27 -4.24
N THR A 29 -2.04 13.38 -5.41
CA THR A 29 -2.12 12.37 -6.47
C THR A 29 -1.50 11.06 -6.00
N ASP A 30 -1.81 9.94 -6.68
CA ASP A 30 -1.23 8.63 -6.34
C ASP A 30 0.31 8.65 -6.38
N THR A 31 0.89 9.41 -7.31
CA THR A 31 2.34 9.60 -7.44
C THR A 31 2.92 10.34 -6.23
N GLU A 32 2.33 11.48 -5.86
CA GLU A 32 2.79 12.25 -4.70
C GLU A 32 2.60 11.49 -3.39
N TRP A 33 1.54 10.67 -3.32
CA TRP A 33 1.30 9.78 -2.20
C TRP A 33 2.41 8.76 -2.03
N ALA A 34 2.86 8.15 -3.13
CA ALA A 34 3.92 7.17 -3.12
C ALA A 34 5.26 7.75 -2.62
N ASP A 35 5.49 9.05 -2.85
CA ASP A 35 6.71 9.75 -2.42
C ASP A 35 6.72 10.07 -0.91
N VAL A 36 5.55 10.20 -0.26
CA VAL A 36 5.45 10.55 1.17
C VAL A 36 5.00 9.41 2.07
N ALA A 37 4.54 8.31 1.49
CA ALA A 37 4.01 7.18 2.24
C ALA A 37 5.14 6.43 2.97
N LEU A 38 4.94 6.26 4.28
CA LEU A 38 5.85 5.51 5.13
C LEU A 38 5.42 4.05 5.18
N LEU A 39 6.34 3.15 4.84
CA LEU A 39 6.13 1.72 4.97
C LEU A 39 6.33 1.26 6.42
N PRO A 40 5.47 0.36 6.94
CA PRO A 40 5.74 -0.28 8.22
C PRO A 40 7.05 -1.07 8.16
N GLU A 41 7.79 -1.10 9.27
CA GLU A 41 9.08 -1.82 9.37
C GLU A 41 8.98 -3.30 8.96
N ALA A 42 7.89 -3.96 9.33
CA ALA A 42 7.63 -5.35 8.96
C ALA A 42 7.51 -5.57 7.43
N VAL A 43 7.06 -4.53 6.70
CA VAL A 43 7.01 -4.58 5.23
C VAL A 43 8.39 -4.33 4.67
N THR A 44 9.09 -3.29 5.13
CA THR A 44 10.45 -2.98 4.64
C THR A 44 11.42 -4.13 4.85
N ALA A 45 11.30 -4.87 5.96
CA ALA A 45 12.15 -6.01 6.29
C ALA A 45 12.05 -7.19 5.29
N VAL A 46 10.97 -7.26 4.51
CA VAL A 46 10.75 -8.36 3.55
C VAL A 46 10.87 -7.94 2.09
N LEU A 47 11.08 -6.65 1.80
CA LEU A 47 11.10 -6.12 0.43
C LEU A 47 12.30 -6.57 -0.41
N ASP A 48 13.42 -6.91 0.24
CA ASP A 48 14.65 -7.35 -0.44
C ASP A 48 14.64 -8.84 -0.78
N HIS A 49 13.58 -9.57 -0.40
CA HIS A 49 13.46 -10.99 -0.64
C HIS A 49 12.49 -11.30 -1.79
N PRO A 50 12.80 -12.27 -2.67
CA PRO A 50 11.86 -12.73 -3.69
C PRO A 50 10.74 -13.54 -3.01
N VAL A 51 9.74 -12.84 -2.49
CA VAL A 51 8.61 -13.43 -1.75
C VAL A 51 7.28 -12.88 -2.24
N HIS A 52 6.24 -13.69 -2.11
CA HIS A 52 4.86 -13.24 -2.31
C HIS A 52 4.36 -12.56 -1.03
N ILE A 53 4.08 -11.27 -1.10
CA ILE A 53 3.61 -10.48 0.04
C ILE A 53 2.11 -10.27 -0.09
N GLN A 54 1.35 -10.62 0.95
CA GLN A 54 -0.06 -10.29 1.07
C GLN A 54 -0.28 -9.30 2.20
N LEU A 55 -0.80 -8.11 1.87
CA LEU A 55 -1.19 -7.11 2.86
C LEU A 55 -2.64 -7.37 3.29
N LEU A 56 -2.84 -7.81 4.53
CA LEU A 56 -4.15 -8.10 5.09
C LEU A 56 -4.56 -7.05 6.12
N GLY A 57 -5.85 -6.72 6.14
CA GLY A 57 -6.42 -5.84 7.14
C GLY A 57 -7.76 -5.23 6.72
N PRO A 58 -8.50 -4.64 7.67
CA PRO A 58 -9.79 -4.01 7.41
C PRO A 58 -9.75 -2.94 6.31
N ALA A 59 -10.90 -2.56 5.77
CA ALA A 59 -11.00 -1.41 4.86
C ALA A 59 -10.53 -0.11 5.55
N GLY A 60 -9.86 0.77 4.81
CA GLY A 60 -9.42 2.08 5.30
C GLY A 60 -8.19 2.09 6.21
N VAL A 61 -7.46 0.98 6.35
CA VAL A 61 -6.23 0.93 7.18
C VAL A 61 -4.96 1.36 6.45
N GLY A 62 -5.03 1.67 5.15
CA GLY A 62 -3.90 2.16 4.34
C GLY A 62 -3.20 1.11 3.46
N LYS A 63 -3.85 -0.01 3.14
CA LYS A 63 -3.24 -1.09 2.32
C LYS A 63 -2.86 -0.62 0.91
N SER A 64 -3.76 0.08 0.22
CA SER A 64 -3.49 0.64 -1.10
C SER A 64 -2.34 1.65 -1.06
N SER A 65 -2.29 2.50 -0.04
CA SER A 65 -1.16 3.42 0.19
C SER A 65 0.17 2.68 0.40
N ALA A 66 0.15 1.56 1.13
CA ALA A 66 1.32 0.73 1.29
C ALA A 66 1.74 0.05 -0.03
N LEU A 67 0.80 -0.45 -0.85
CA LEU A 67 1.13 -1.01 -2.17
C LEU A 67 1.79 0.03 -3.09
N LEU A 68 1.27 1.26 -3.13
CA LEU A 68 1.86 2.36 -3.90
C LEU A 68 3.28 2.70 -3.42
N ALA A 69 3.49 2.73 -2.11
CA ALA A 69 4.81 2.96 -1.52
C ALA A 69 5.80 1.83 -1.81
N ILE A 70 5.34 0.57 -1.77
CA ILE A 70 6.14 -0.61 -2.15
C ILE A 70 6.55 -0.52 -3.62
N GLN A 71 5.59 -0.26 -4.51
CA GLN A 71 5.84 -0.07 -5.95
C GLN A 71 6.93 0.98 -6.16
N ARG A 72 6.80 2.13 -5.49
CA ARG A 72 7.76 3.23 -5.60
C ARG A 72 9.14 2.85 -5.09
N ALA A 73 9.24 2.17 -3.96
CA ALA A 73 10.51 1.72 -3.40
C ALA A 73 11.24 0.78 -4.38
N TRP A 74 10.54 -0.20 -4.96
CA TRP A 74 11.14 -1.11 -5.94
C TRP A 74 11.53 -0.39 -7.25
N GLN A 75 10.71 0.54 -7.74
CA GLN A 75 11.06 1.37 -8.91
C GLN A 75 12.31 2.23 -8.66
N GLN A 76 12.49 2.77 -7.44
CA GLN A 76 13.69 3.51 -7.05
C GLN A 76 14.95 2.62 -7.04
N HIS A 77 14.79 1.31 -6.83
CA HIS A 77 15.86 0.32 -6.96
C HIS A 77 16.03 -0.21 -8.39
N GLY A 78 15.35 0.40 -9.37
CA GLY A 78 15.49 0.07 -10.79
C GLY A 78 14.68 -1.13 -11.27
N GLN A 79 13.76 -1.65 -10.44
CA GLN A 79 12.90 -2.78 -10.83
C GLN A 79 11.76 -2.32 -11.76
N GLN A 80 11.39 -3.19 -12.70
CA GLN A 80 10.19 -3.06 -13.52
C GLN A 80 8.99 -3.55 -12.73
N VAL A 81 8.24 -2.60 -12.16
CA VAL A 81 7.08 -2.90 -11.32
C VAL A 81 5.81 -2.30 -11.90
N ALA A 82 4.78 -3.14 -12.04
CA ALA A 82 3.44 -2.69 -12.38
C ALA A 82 2.51 -2.70 -11.17
N TYR A 83 1.50 -1.85 -11.22
CA TYR A 83 0.42 -1.78 -10.24
C TYR A 83 -0.92 -1.86 -10.96
N GLU A 84 -1.84 -2.68 -10.46
CA GLU A 84 -3.21 -2.72 -10.92
C GLU A 84 -4.19 -2.77 -9.74
N TYR A 85 -5.21 -1.92 -9.79
CA TYR A 85 -6.38 -1.99 -8.92
C TYR A 85 -7.49 -2.73 -9.64
N ILE A 86 -8.11 -3.73 -9.00
CA ILE A 86 -9.25 -4.46 -9.55
C ILE A 86 -10.56 -3.75 -9.18
N PRO A 87 -11.30 -3.15 -10.13
CA PRO A 87 -12.60 -2.52 -9.87
C PRO A 87 -13.68 -3.52 -9.42
N GLU A 88 -14.76 -3.00 -8.85
CA GLU A 88 -15.93 -3.83 -8.56
C GLU A 88 -16.49 -4.42 -9.86
N GLY A 89 -16.87 -5.69 -9.82
CA GLY A 89 -17.38 -6.42 -10.99
C GLY A 89 -16.31 -6.99 -11.92
N GLN A 90 -15.04 -6.59 -11.78
CA GLN A 90 -13.92 -7.16 -12.51
C GLN A 90 -13.35 -8.36 -11.75
N ARG A 91 -13.11 -9.47 -12.47
CA ARG A 91 -12.62 -10.76 -11.91
C ARG A 91 -11.27 -11.21 -12.48
N GLN A 92 -10.63 -10.35 -13.26
CA GLN A 92 -9.35 -10.61 -13.93
C GLN A 92 -8.51 -9.33 -13.93
N PHE A 93 -7.19 -9.45 -13.95
CA PHE A 93 -6.29 -8.31 -14.20
C PHE A 93 -5.95 -8.22 -15.69
N HIS A 94 -5.57 -7.03 -16.18
CA HIS A 94 -5.23 -6.80 -17.59
C HIS A 94 -3.76 -6.45 -17.83
N THR A 95 -3.01 -6.15 -16.76
CA THR A 95 -1.59 -5.85 -16.82
C THR A 95 -0.81 -7.03 -17.40
N SER A 96 0.00 -6.74 -18.43
CA SER A 96 0.97 -7.70 -18.96
C SER A 96 2.07 -7.95 -17.92
N LEU A 97 2.32 -9.22 -17.61
CA LEU A 97 3.38 -9.62 -16.67
C LEU A 97 4.74 -9.82 -17.35
N VAL A 98 4.81 -9.64 -18.67
CA VAL A 98 6.04 -9.83 -19.44
C VAL A 98 7.07 -8.77 -19.04
N ASN A 99 8.30 -9.21 -18.72
CA ASN A 99 9.43 -8.38 -18.30
C ASN A 99 9.21 -7.58 -17.01
N LEU A 100 8.27 -7.97 -16.16
CA LEU A 100 8.13 -7.40 -14.81
C LEU A 100 9.00 -8.17 -13.82
N ASP A 101 9.67 -7.42 -12.94
CA ASP A 101 10.35 -7.96 -11.77
C ASP A 101 9.35 -8.16 -10.61
N ALA A 102 8.34 -7.29 -10.51
CA ALA A 102 7.28 -7.37 -9.50
C ALA A 102 5.92 -6.87 -10.02
N PHE A 103 4.85 -7.38 -9.43
CA PHE A 103 3.48 -6.97 -9.73
C PHE A 103 2.68 -6.72 -8.45
N CYS A 104 2.26 -5.48 -8.25
CA CYS A 104 1.42 -5.04 -7.15
C CYS A 104 -0.05 -5.11 -7.56
N LEU A 105 -0.83 -5.94 -6.90
CA LEU A 105 -2.26 -6.11 -7.19
C LEU A 105 -3.10 -5.67 -6.00
N ASP A 106 -3.91 -4.63 -6.19
CA ASP A 106 -4.87 -4.16 -5.18
C ASP A 106 -6.25 -4.79 -5.37
N GLU A 107 -6.94 -5.01 -4.26
CA GLU A 107 -8.22 -5.72 -4.20
C GLU A 107 -8.19 -7.13 -4.83
N ALA A 108 -7.06 -7.83 -4.73
CA ALA A 108 -6.84 -9.17 -5.28
C ALA A 108 -7.90 -10.21 -4.88
N GLN A 109 -8.59 -10.03 -3.75
CA GLN A 109 -9.72 -10.87 -3.33
C GLN A 109 -10.90 -10.88 -4.31
N ARG A 110 -10.94 -9.96 -5.27
CA ARG A 110 -11.96 -9.89 -6.34
C ARG A 110 -11.65 -10.82 -7.51
N LEU A 111 -10.42 -11.36 -7.59
CA LEU A 111 -10.08 -12.44 -8.52
C LEU A 111 -10.74 -13.74 -8.00
N GLY A 112 -11.90 -14.08 -8.55
CA GLY A 112 -12.72 -15.22 -8.14
C GLY A 112 -13.91 -15.49 -9.04
#